data_AF-A0A2N5C407-F1
#
_entry.id   AF-A0A2N5C407-F1
#
_cell.length_a   1.000
_cell.length_b   1.000
_cell.length_c   1.000
_cell.angle_alpha   90.00
_cell.angle_beta   90.00
_cell.angle_gamma   90.00
#
_symmetry.space_group_name_H-M   'P 1'
#
loop_
_entity.id
_entity.type
_entity.pdbx_description
1 polymer ?
#
loop_
_entity_poly.entity_id
_entity_poly.type
_entity_poly.pdbx_seq_one_letter_code
_entity_poly.pdbx_strand_id
1 'polypeptide(L)'
;MSRQAKTAKTSLLGVTVLMRSAVWLNGQRAVPAIVTDIEEPDFAPEEAIAVVTVTAFPPAAPSRFIREVPVFAKEPAPEVMPAAWIRR
;
A
#
# COMPACT_ATOMS: atom_id res chain seq x y z
N MET A 1 14.41 -3.16 32.74
CA MET A 1 13.12 -3.81 32.43
C MET A 1 12.73 -3.41 31.01
N SER A 2 12.97 -4.29 30.04
CA SER A 2 12.69 -4.04 28.63
C SER A 2 11.18 -3.98 28.39
N ARG A 3 10.66 -2.79 28.10
CA ARG A 3 9.28 -2.62 27.68
C ARG A 3 9.20 -3.07 26.22
N GLN A 4 8.89 -4.35 26.02
CA GLN A 4 8.36 -4.85 24.74
C GLN A 4 7.19 -3.95 24.37
N ALA A 5 7.44 -3.00 23.47
CA ALA A 5 6.39 -2.30 22.76
C ALA A 5 5.78 -3.32 21.80
N LYS A 6 4.83 -4.10 22.33
CA LYS A 6 3.90 -4.89 21.55
C LYS A 6 3.09 -3.85 20.76
N THR A 7 3.58 -3.50 19.57
CA THR A 7 2.93 -2.58 18.65
C THR A 7 1.49 -3.04 18.49
N ALA A 8 0.55 -2.24 18.97
CA ALA A 8 -0.86 -2.54 18.84
C ALA A 8 -1.14 -2.70 17.34
N LYS A 9 -1.61 -3.89 16.93
CA LYS A 9 -2.19 -4.11 15.60
C LYS A 9 -3.40 -3.19 15.48
N THR A 10 -3.20 -1.98 14.98
CA THR A 10 -4.31 -1.17 14.50
C THR A 10 -4.88 -1.89 13.29
N SER A 11 -6.10 -2.40 13.39
CA SER A 11 -6.79 -3.00 12.25
C SER A 11 -6.85 -1.97 11.12
N LEU A 12 -6.23 -2.27 9.98
CA LEU A 12 -6.29 -1.41 8.79
C LEU A 12 -7.49 -1.76 7.89
N LEU A 13 -8.37 -2.66 8.33
CA LEU A 13 -9.61 -2.97 7.62
C LEU A 13 -10.50 -1.73 7.56
N GLY A 14 -10.98 -1.41 6.36
CA GLY A 14 -11.80 -0.22 6.13
C GLY A 14 -11.02 1.10 6.13
N VAL A 15 -9.69 1.07 6.29
CA VAL A 15 -8.85 2.27 6.15
C VAL A 15 -8.71 2.62 4.67
N THR A 16 -8.94 3.90 4.35
CA THR A 16 -8.64 4.43 3.02
C THR A 16 -7.19 4.86 2.94
N VAL A 17 -6.52 4.45 1.87
CA VAL A 17 -5.14 4.86 1.57
C VAL A 17 -5.09 5.63 0.27
N LEU A 18 -4.13 6.54 0.17
CA LEU A 18 -3.67 7.11 -1.09
C LEU A 18 -2.57 6.21 -1.64
N MET A 19 -2.53 6.02 -2.95
CA MET A 19 -1.57 5.15 -3.60
C MET A 19 -0.92 5.84 -4.81
N ARG A 20 0.38 5.62 -4.93
CA ARG A 20 1.22 6.01 -6.05
C ARG A 20 1.70 4.77 -6.79
N SER A 21 1.33 4.67 -8.07
CA SER A 21 1.73 3.56 -8.95
C SER A 21 1.79 4.03 -10.39
N ALA A 22 2.82 3.61 -11.12
CA ALA A 22 2.96 3.89 -12.56
C ALA A 22 1.96 3.09 -13.42
N VAL A 23 1.34 2.06 -12.85
CA VAL A 23 0.61 1.06 -13.64
C VAL A 23 -0.90 1.33 -13.63
N TRP A 24 -1.43 2.00 -12.59
CA TRP A 24 -2.87 1.93 -12.29
C TRP A 24 -3.75 2.94 -13.02
N LEU A 25 -3.25 4.11 -13.44
CA LEU A 25 -3.98 5.01 -14.33
C LEU A 25 -3.04 5.96 -15.09
N ASN A 26 -2.87 5.71 -16.40
CA ASN A 26 -2.53 6.63 -17.50
C ASN A 26 -1.96 8.04 -17.15
N GLY A 27 -0.93 8.14 -16.31
CA GLY A 27 -0.29 9.41 -15.93
C GLY A 27 -0.84 10.16 -14.70
N GLN A 28 -1.89 9.69 -14.03
CA GLN A 28 -2.29 10.25 -12.73
C GLN A 28 -1.49 9.63 -11.59
N ARG A 29 -0.74 10.46 -10.84
CA ARG A 29 0.22 10.03 -9.83
C ARG A 29 -0.39 9.48 -8.53
N ALA A 30 -1.65 9.78 -8.22
CA ALA A 30 -2.28 9.39 -6.95
C ALA A 30 -3.73 8.94 -7.13
N VAL A 31 -4.06 7.75 -6.61
CA VAL A 31 -5.42 7.19 -6.64
C VAL A 31 -5.82 6.65 -5.27
N PRO A 32 -7.09 6.72 -4.87
CA PRO A 32 -7.57 6.08 -3.65
C PRO A 32 -7.67 4.56 -3.82
N ALA A 33 -7.33 3.81 -2.77
CA ALA A 33 -7.53 2.37 -2.70
C ALA A 33 -8.08 1.94 -1.33
N ILE A 34 -8.75 0.79 -1.30
CA ILE A 34 -9.30 0.16 -0.09
C ILE A 34 -8.46 -1.07 0.23
N VAL A 35 -8.02 -1.18 1.48
CA VAL A 35 -7.30 -2.37 1.97
C VAL A 35 -8.32 -3.39 2.47
N THR A 36 -8.41 -4.52 1.77
CA THR A 36 -9.33 -5.61 2.11
C THR A 36 -8.66 -6.80 2.80
N ASP A 37 -7.34 -6.94 2.65
CA ASP A 37 -6.55 -8.01 3.26
C ASP A 37 -5.12 -7.53 3.56
N ILE A 38 -4.45 -8.14 4.54
CA ILE A 38 -3.12 -7.74 5.04
C ILE A 38 -2.30 -9.01 5.27
N GLU A 39 -1.18 -9.15 4.54
CA GLU A 39 -0.15 -10.13 4.88
C GLU A 39 0.87 -9.51 5.85
N GLU A 40 1.29 -10.27 6.87
CA GLU A 40 2.15 -9.77 7.95
C GLU A 40 3.55 -9.33 7.46
N PRO A 41 4.14 -8.30 8.08
CA PRO A 41 5.28 -7.54 7.56
C PRO A 41 6.65 -8.21 7.71
N ASP A 42 6.75 -9.51 7.90
CA ASP A 42 8.06 -10.18 7.98
C ASP A 42 8.88 -10.02 6.68
N PHE A 43 8.23 -9.61 5.58
CA PHE A 43 8.84 -9.30 4.28
C PHE A 43 8.54 -7.88 3.76
N ALA A 44 7.97 -6.99 4.58
CA ALA A 44 7.69 -5.63 4.13
C ALA A 44 9.01 -4.84 4.01
N PRO A 45 9.32 -4.25 2.84
CA PRO A 45 10.52 -3.43 2.72
C PRO A 45 10.45 -2.21 3.66
N GLU A 46 11.55 -1.95 4.37
CA GLU A 46 11.78 -0.71 5.15
C GLU A 46 10.80 -0.46 6.31
N GLU A 47 10.06 0.66 6.25
CA GLU A 47 9.15 1.20 7.27
C GLU A 47 7.66 0.90 6.96
N ALA A 48 7.40 0.01 6.00
CA ALA A 48 6.04 -0.35 5.61
C ALA A 48 5.32 -1.09 6.77
N ILE A 49 4.08 -0.69 7.01
CA ILE A 49 3.24 -1.21 8.10
C ILE A 49 2.33 -2.36 7.63
N ALA A 50 2.20 -2.55 6.32
CA ALA A 50 1.45 -3.63 5.68
C ALA A 50 1.88 -3.77 4.22
N VAL A 51 1.54 -4.90 3.60
CA VAL A 51 1.57 -5.09 2.14
C VAL A 51 0.16 -5.43 1.67
N VAL A 52 -0.26 -4.82 0.57
CA VAL A 52 -1.59 -5.07 -0.01
C VAL A 52 -1.48 -5.49 -1.47
N THR A 53 -2.25 -6.48 -1.85
CA THR A 53 -2.31 -6.95 -3.23
C THR A 53 -3.29 -6.11 -4.02
N VAL A 54 -2.79 -5.40 -5.02
CA VAL A 54 -3.61 -4.53 -5.88
C VAL A 54 -3.70 -5.15 -7.28
N THR A 55 -4.94 -5.28 -7.77
CA THR A 55 -5.21 -5.68 -9.15
C THR A 55 -5.64 -4.46 -9.94
N ALA A 56 -5.07 -4.25 -11.13
CA ALA A 56 -5.57 -3.26 -12.06
C ALA A 56 -5.78 -3.79 -13.47
N PHE A 57 -6.56 -3.01 -14.20
CA PHE A 57 -7.00 -3.26 -15.56
C PHE A 57 -6.59 -2.05 -16.41
N PRO A 58 -5.37 -2.03 -16.95
CA PRO A 58 -4.93 -0.92 -17.78
C PRO A 58 -5.86 -0.78 -19.00
N PRO A 59 -6.25 0.45 -19.38
CA PRO A 59 -7.04 0.67 -20.59
C PRO A 59 -6.31 0.08 -21.80
N ALA A 60 -7.05 -0.59 -22.69
CA ALA A 60 -6.53 -1.25 -23.89
C ALA A 60 -5.56 -2.45 -23.66
N ALA A 61 -5.32 -2.87 -22.42
CA ALA A 61 -4.64 -4.13 -22.13
C ALA A 61 -5.69 -5.23 -21.82
N PRO A 62 -5.66 -6.38 -22.51
CA PRO A 62 -6.58 -7.49 -22.22
C PRO A 62 -6.22 -8.22 -20.91
N SER A 63 -5.05 -7.95 -20.32
CA SER A 63 -4.55 -8.61 -19.13
C SER A 63 -4.71 -7.77 -17.86
N ARG A 64 -5.11 -8.45 -16.77
CA ARG A 64 -5.03 -7.92 -15.41
C ARG A 64 -3.57 -7.90 -14.95
N PHE A 65 -3.17 -6.84 -14.28
CA PHE A 65 -1.89 -6.75 -13.59
C PHE A 65 -2.15 -6.85 -12.08
N ILE A 66 -1.41 -7.73 -11.41
CA ILE A 66 -1.48 -7.91 -9.96
C ILE A 66 -0.12 -7.49 -9.40
N ARG A 67 -0.12 -6.65 -8.37
CA ARG A 67 1.11 -6.18 -7.74
C ARG A 67 0.91 -5.96 -6.25
N GLU A 68 1.90 -6.38 -5.47
CA GLU A 68 2.01 -6.04 -4.06
C GLU A 68 2.45 -4.59 -3.89
N VAL A 69 1.80 -3.88 -2.98
CA VAL A 69 2.07 -2.47 -2.70
C VAL A 69 2.30 -2.30 -1.19
N PRO A 70 3.48 -1.81 -0.78
CA PRO A 70 3.72 -1.48 0.62
C PRO A 70 2.85 -0.30 1.06
N VAL A 71 2.25 -0.42 2.23
CA VAL A 71 1.45 0.62 2.89
C VAL A 71 2.29 1.24 4.00
N PHE A 72 2.40 2.56 4.01
CA PHE A 72 3.13 3.34 4.99
C PHE A 72 2.16 4.15 5.86
N ALA A 73 2.58 4.48 7.09
CA ALA A 73 1.78 5.32 7.99
C ALA A 73 1.65 6.78 7.52
N LYS A 74 2.56 7.23 6.65
CA LYS A 74 2.65 8.58 6.06
C LYS A 74 3.10 8.46 4.61
N GLU A 75 2.94 9.53 3.84
CA GLU A 75 3.45 9.59 2.46
C GLU A 75 4.97 9.37 2.47
N PRO A 76 5.48 8.36 1.75
CA PRO A 76 6.92 8.11 1.64
C PRO A 76 7.58 9.03 0.62
N ALA A 77 8.91 8.96 0.52
CA ALA A 77 9.68 9.77 -0.42
C ALA A 77 9.24 9.52 -1.88
N PRO A 78 9.31 10.54 -2.77
CA PRO A 78 8.69 10.44 -4.09
C PRO A 78 9.18 9.30 -5.00
N GLU A 79 10.40 8.85 -4.79
CA GLU A 79 11.11 7.75 -5.45
C GLU A 79 10.60 6.36 -5.04
N VAL A 80 9.92 6.24 -3.89
CA VAL A 80 9.35 4.98 -3.42
C VAL A 80 8.11 4.67 -4.26
N MET A 81 8.25 3.70 -5.18
CA MET A 81 7.16 3.23 -6.02
C MET A 81 7.20 1.71 -6.26
N PRO A 82 6.05 1.02 -6.22
CA PRO A 82 4.74 1.53 -5.82
C PRO A 82 4.68 1.78 -4.31
N ALA A 83 3.83 2.70 -3.87
CA ALA A 83 3.64 3.00 -2.45
C ALA A 83 2.21 3.41 -2.15
N ALA A 84 1.70 3.02 -0.99
CA ALA A 84 0.44 3.51 -0.46
C ALA A 84 0.63 4.10 0.94
N TRP A 85 -0.23 5.03 1.35
CA TRP A 85 -0.19 5.62 2.68
C TRP A 85 -1.57 6.01 3.17
N ILE A 86 -1.76 5.99 4.50
CA ILE A 86 -3.05 6.33 5.12
C ILE A 86 -3.50 7.73 4.70
N ARG A 87 -4.71 7.82 4.14
CA ARG A 87 -5.35 9.11 3.86
C ARG A 87 -5.77 9.73 5.19
N ARG A 88 -5.15 10.86 5.54
CA ARG A 88 -5.51 11.65 6.73
C ARG A 88 -6.63 12.63 6.42
#